data_AF-B9Y4U2-F1
#
_entry.id   AF-B9Y4U2-F1
#
_cell.length_a   1.000
_cell.length_b   1.000
_cell.length_c   1.000
_cell.angle_alpha   90.00
_cell.angle_beta   90.00
_cell.angle_gamma   90.00
#
_symmetry.space_group_name_H-M   'P 1'
#
loop_
_entity.id
_entity.type
_entity.pdbx_description
1 polymer ?
#
loop_
_entity_poly.entity_id
_entity_poly.type
_entity_poly.pdbx_seq_one_letter_code
_entity_poly.pdbx_strand_id
1 'polypeptide(L)'
;MQQTMEIMREMDLEDLREIDFHRGALYKVVNQVLKNAKKDRTSKEIAEILDEEESIVQQILSCHNEHPELSAEQIIKRIESYA
;
A
#
# COMPACT_ATOMS: atom_id res chain seq x y z
N MET A 1 -13.79 10.20 29.56
CA MET A 1 -14.63 9.39 28.66
C MET A 1 -15.41 10.21 27.62
N GLN A 2 -15.69 11.51 27.82
CA GLN A 2 -16.35 12.35 26.80
C GLN A 2 -15.40 12.95 25.75
N GLN A 3 -14.11 13.12 26.06
CA GLN A 3 -13.14 13.71 25.13
C GLN A 3 -12.69 12.80 23.97
N THR A 4 -12.96 11.49 24.03
CA THR A 4 -12.49 10.54 23.01
C THR A 4 -13.48 10.37 21.85
N MET A 5 -14.70 10.91 21.96
CA MET A 5 -15.76 10.75 20.94
C MET A 5 -15.87 11.94 19.97
N GLU A 6 -15.20 13.08 20.25
CA GLU A 6 -15.25 14.27 19.38
C GLU A 6 -14.21 14.28 18.26
N ILE A 7 -13.21 13.39 18.28
CA ILE A 7 -12.21 13.31 17.19
C ILE A 7 -12.80 12.66 15.92
N MET A 8 -14.03 12.13 15.99
CA MET A 8 -14.62 11.31 14.93
C MET A 8 -15.57 12.08 13.99
N ARG A 9 -15.69 13.40 14.10
CA ARG A 9 -16.63 14.18 13.30
C ARG A 9 -15.92 15.32 12.59
N GLU A 10 -15.99 15.29 11.26
CA GLU A 10 -15.45 16.25 10.29
C GLU A 10 -14.02 15.99 9.81
N MET A 11 -13.78 14.79 9.28
CA MET A 11 -13.00 14.76 8.02
C MET A 11 -13.90 15.35 6.94
N ASP A 12 -13.41 16.34 6.22
CA ASP A 12 -14.17 16.94 5.15
C ASP A 12 -14.25 15.99 3.92
N LEU A 13 -15.09 16.34 2.94
CA LEU A 13 -15.22 15.54 1.73
C LEU A 13 -13.95 15.54 0.87
N GLU A 14 -13.04 16.48 1.04
CA GLU A 14 -11.76 16.55 0.34
C GLU A 14 -10.75 15.60 0.98
N ASP A 15 -10.64 15.59 2.31
CA ASP A 15 -9.84 14.63 3.10
C ASP A 15 -10.25 13.19 2.79
N LEU A 16 -11.56 12.92 2.77
CA LEU A 16 -12.09 11.60 2.44
C LEU A 16 -11.72 11.17 1.00
N ARG A 17 -11.81 12.10 0.05
CA ARG A 17 -11.44 11.84 -1.35
C ARG A 17 -9.93 11.67 -1.51
N GLU A 18 -9.14 12.40 -0.76
CA GLU A 18 -7.70 12.30 -0.77
C GLU A 18 -7.26 10.93 -0.22
N ILE A 19 -7.85 10.46 0.87
CA ILE A 19 -7.60 9.12 1.43
C ILE A 19 -8.02 8.02 0.44
N ASP A 20 -9.19 8.13 -0.18
CA ASP A 20 -9.64 7.16 -1.18
C ASP A 20 -8.72 7.14 -2.41
N PHE A 21 -8.25 8.32 -2.84
CA PHE A 21 -7.28 8.44 -3.93
C PHE A 21 -5.94 7.80 -3.57
N HIS A 22 -5.41 8.08 -2.38
CA HIS A 22 -4.15 7.51 -1.88
C HIS A 22 -4.25 5.99 -1.76
N ARG A 23 -5.36 5.46 -1.23
CA ARG A 23 -5.60 4.01 -1.18
C ARG A 23 -5.71 3.39 -2.57
N GLY A 24 -6.37 4.07 -3.51
CA GLY A 24 -6.45 3.64 -4.91
C GLY A 24 -5.08 3.59 -5.59
N ALA A 25 -4.24 4.61 -5.38
CA ALA A 25 -2.88 4.66 -5.88
C ALA A 25 -2.02 3.53 -5.29
N LEU A 26 -2.05 3.35 -3.97
CA LEU A 26 -1.30 2.30 -3.29
C LEU A 26 -1.76 0.90 -3.71
N TYR A 27 -3.08 0.69 -3.88
CA TYR A 27 -3.62 -0.56 -4.40
C TYR A 27 -3.13 -0.88 -5.81
N LYS A 28 -2.99 0.14 -6.66
CA LYS A 28 -2.43 0.00 -8.01
C LYS A 28 -0.96 -0.39 -7.96
N VAL A 29 -0.16 0.28 -7.13
CA VAL A 29 1.28 -0.02 -6.94
C VAL A 29 1.48 -1.45 -6.46
N VAL A 30 0.78 -1.87 -5.39
CA VAL A 30 0.88 -3.24 -4.86
C VAL A 30 0.55 -4.27 -5.94
N ASN A 31 -0.55 -4.09 -6.67
CA ASN A 31 -0.91 -5.02 -7.74
C ASN A 31 0.12 -5.06 -8.88
N GLN A 32 0.70 -3.92 -9.24
CA GLN A 32 1.73 -3.86 -10.27
C GLN A 32 3.02 -4.53 -9.80
N VAL A 33 3.44 -4.33 -8.56
CA VAL A 33 4.60 -5.02 -7.96
C VAL A 33 4.37 -6.53 -8.00
N LEU A 34 3.23 -7.02 -7.50
CA LEU A 34 2.92 -8.46 -7.49
C LEU A 34 2.84 -9.08 -8.90
N LYS A 35 2.32 -8.34 -9.89
CA LYS A 35 2.29 -8.79 -11.29
C LYS A 35 3.69 -8.89 -11.90
N ASN A 36 4.60 -8.00 -11.50
CA ASN A 36 5.97 -8.04 -11.98
C ASN A 36 6.82 -9.08 -11.25
N ALA A 37 6.56 -9.31 -9.97
CA ALA A 37 7.18 -10.38 -9.18
C ALA A 37 6.96 -11.76 -9.82
N LYS A 38 5.76 -12.01 -10.36
CA LYS A 38 5.44 -13.23 -11.14
C LYS A 38 6.26 -13.42 -12.42
N LYS A 39 7.01 -12.40 -12.85
CA LYS A 39 7.89 -12.44 -14.03
C LYS A 39 9.37 -12.54 -13.63
N ASP A 40 9.65 -12.94 -12.38
CA ASP A 40 10.99 -13.08 -11.81
C ASP A 40 11.85 -11.80 -11.88
N ARG A 41 11.19 -10.63 -11.87
CA ARG A 41 11.87 -9.33 -11.83
C ARG A 41 12.35 -8.99 -10.42
N THR A 42 13.50 -8.37 -10.33
CA THR A 42 14.09 -7.89 -9.07
C THR A 42 13.35 -6.65 -8.52
N SER A 43 13.49 -6.36 -7.22
CA SER A 43 12.94 -5.14 -6.61
C SER A 43 13.34 -3.88 -7.37
N LYS A 44 14.61 -3.78 -7.74
CA LYS A 44 15.18 -2.66 -8.48
C LYS A 44 14.55 -2.48 -9.86
N GLU A 45 14.43 -3.55 -10.65
CA GLU A 45 13.81 -3.48 -11.97
C GLU A 45 12.34 -3.07 -11.89
N ILE A 46 11.62 -3.55 -10.87
CA ILE A 46 10.21 -3.20 -10.65
C ILE A 46 10.09 -1.73 -10.27
N ALA A 47 10.95 -1.24 -9.38
CA ALA A 47 11.01 0.17 -8.97
C ALA A 47 11.23 1.09 -10.17
N GLU A 48 12.20 0.76 -11.03
CA GLU A 48 12.49 1.51 -12.26
C GLU A 48 11.31 1.49 -13.26
N ILE A 49 10.59 0.37 -13.40
CA ILE A 49 9.44 0.27 -14.30
C ILE A 49 8.23 1.07 -13.80
N LEU A 50 8.04 1.11 -12.49
CA LEU A 50 6.89 1.77 -11.86
C LEU A 50 7.16 3.22 -11.49
N ASP A 51 8.40 3.69 -11.59
CA ASP A 51 8.85 5.00 -11.11
C ASP A 51 8.54 5.18 -9.60
N GLU A 52 8.77 4.10 -8.84
CA GLU A 52 8.52 4.02 -7.39
C GLU A 52 9.82 3.81 -6.63
N GLU A 53 9.84 4.12 -5.33
CA GLU A 53 11.01 3.83 -4.51
C GLU A 53 11.25 2.31 -4.35
N GLU A 54 12.51 1.88 -4.53
CA GLU A 54 12.88 0.47 -4.34
C GLU A 54 12.56 -0.03 -2.92
N SER A 55 12.63 0.83 -1.91
CA SER A 55 12.29 0.52 -0.52
C SER A 55 10.82 0.06 -0.37
N ILE A 56 9.89 0.76 -1.03
CA ILE A 56 8.45 0.45 -1.04
C ILE A 56 8.21 -0.88 -1.75
N VAL A 57 8.82 -1.05 -2.92
CA VAL A 57 8.73 -2.31 -3.68
C VAL A 57 9.25 -3.48 -2.86
N GLN A 58 10.39 -3.32 -2.19
CA GLN A 58 10.99 -4.35 -1.34
C GLN A 58 10.07 -4.71 -0.16
N GLN A 59 9.44 -3.74 0.50
CA GLN A 59 8.47 -4.02 1.56
C GLN A 59 7.27 -4.84 1.06
N ILE A 60 6.73 -4.50 -0.11
CA ILE A 60 5.62 -5.23 -0.73
C ILE A 60 6.03 -6.68 -1.05
N LEU A 61 7.21 -6.86 -1.66
CA LEU A 61 7.72 -8.18 -2.00
C LEU A 61 8.03 -9.03 -0.77
N SER A 62 8.63 -8.45 0.27
CA SER A 62 8.87 -9.14 1.54
C SER A 62 7.56 -9.61 2.18
N CYS A 63 6.54 -8.74 2.24
CA CYS A 63 5.23 -9.10 2.77
C CYS A 63 4.57 -10.24 1.96
N HIS A 64 4.68 -10.20 0.63
CA HIS A 64 4.18 -11.26 -0.24
C HIS A 64 4.94 -12.58 -0.10
N ASN A 65 6.26 -12.53 0.09
CA ASN A 65 7.09 -13.73 0.25
C ASN A 65 6.87 -14.40 1.62
N GLU A 66 6.69 -13.61 2.68
CA GLU A 66 6.36 -14.10 4.01
C GLU A 66 4.93 -14.65 4.10
N HIS A 67 4.00 -14.03 3.38
CA HIS A 67 2.59 -14.38 3.39
C HIS A 67 1.99 -14.37 1.97
N PRO A 68 2.27 -15.40 1.15
CA PRO A 68 1.82 -15.48 -0.24
C PRO A 68 0.30 -15.56 -0.40
N GLU A 69 -0.41 -15.90 0.67
CA GLU A 69 -1.87 -15.95 0.75
C GLU A 69 -2.53 -14.57 0.88
N LEU A 70 -1.79 -13.52 1.25
CA LEU A 70 -2.36 -12.20 1.45
C LEU A 70 -2.81 -11.58 0.14
N SER A 71 -4.02 -11.01 0.16
CA SER A 71 -4.49 -10.15 -0.91
C SER A 71 -3.74 -8.82 -0.92
N ALA A 72 -3.77 -8.10 -2.05
CA ALA A 72 -3.21 -6.75 -2.14
C ALA A 72 -3.74 -5.82 -1.03
N GLU A 73 -5.02 -5.93 -0.68
CA GLU A 73 -5.61 -5.10 0.39
C GLU A 73 -5.06 -5.46 1.78
N GLN A 74 -4.80 -6.75 2.04
CA GLN A 74 -4.18 -7.19 3.30
C GLN A 74 -2.71 -6.79 3.37
N ILE A 75 -1.99 -6.81 2.25
CA ILE A 75 -0.63 -6.28 2.15
C ILE A 75 -0.65 -4.79 2.47
N ILE A 76 -1.51 -4.00 1.83
CA ILE A 76 -1.69 -2.55 2.08
C ILE A 76 -1.91 -2.25 3.56
N LYS A 77 -2.85 -2.94 4.22
CA LYS A 77 -3.11 -2.77 5.65
C LYS A 77 -1.88 -3.05 6.52
N ARG A 78 -1.02 -3.98 6.09
CA ARG A 78 0.21 -4.34 6.79
C ARG A 78 1.27 -3.25 6.63
N ILE A 79 1.48 -2.73 5.42
CA ILE A 79 2.43 -1.63 5.16
C ILE A 79 1.97 -0.31 5.77
N GLU A 80 0.68 0.03 5.70
CA GLU A 80 0.08 1.19 6.39
C GLU A 80 0.26 1.11 7.92
N SER A 81 0.35 -0.10 8.49
CA SER A 81 0.56 -0.29 9.93
C SER A 81 2.02 -0.10 10.38
N TYR A 82 2.98 -0.02 9.46
CA TYR A 82 4.40 0.17 9.76
C TYR A 82 4.91 1.60 9.48
N ALA A 83 4.08 2.43 8.84
CA ALA A 83 4.34 3.84 8.54
C ALA A 83 3.74 4.76 9.61
#